data_AF-A0A6G4WJP5-F1
#
_entry.id   AF-A0A6G4WJP5-F1
#
_cell.length_a   1.000
_cell.length_b   1.000
_cell.length_c   1.000
_cell.angle_alpha   90.00
_cell.angle_beta   90.00
_cell.angle_gamma   90.00
#
_symmetry.space_group_name_H-M   'P 1'
#
loop_
_entity.id
_entity.type
_entity.pdbx_description
1 polymer ?
#
loop_
_entity_poly.entity_id
_entity_poly.type
_entity_poly.pdbx_seq_one_letter_code
_entity_poly.pdbx_strand_id
1 'polypeptide(L)'
;MISKAVFWRGALLALVMAVAAACTVVVDEPRPGPRPPRPGPEFCTREYDPVCGRRGPDQRTFANSCLADQAGYRVVDRGQCRRDPRPEPGFCTREYDPVCGRRGSERRTFSNSCLADRAGYRVISGGECRSGGGGEEPRFCTREYRPVCATSRGNVRTFGNSCEALAANYRIIDPNGPC
;
A
#
# COMPACT_ATOMS: atom_id res chain seq x y z
N MET A 1 25.12 -47.59 -40.54
CA MET A 1 23.64 -47.66 -40.47
C MET A 1 23.27 -48.15 -39.09
N ILE A 2 22.87 -47.25 -38.17
CA ILE A 2 22.47 -47.66 -36.81
C ILE A 2 21.13 -48.37 -36.94
N SER A 3 21.07 -49.65 -36.55
CA SER A 3 19.86 -50.49 -36.68
C SER A 3 18.68 -49.88 -35.91
N LYS A 4 17.50 -49.82 -36.54
CA LYS A 4 16.25 -49.31 -35.95
C LYS A 4 15.94 -49.90 -34.56
N ALA A 5 16.39 -51.14 -34.31
CA ALA A 5 16.27 -51.81 -33.02
C ALA A 5 17.09 -51.15 -31.88
N VAL A 6 18.26 -50.58 -32.18
CA VAL A 6 19.09 -49.87 -31.17
C VAL A 6 18.46 -48.54 -30.79
N PHE A 7 17.88 -47.83 -31.76
CA PHE A 7 17.15 -46.60 -31.53
C PHE A 7 15.90 -46.83 -30.67
N TRP A 8 15.12 -47.87 -30.97
CA TRP A 8 13.93 -48.22 -30.18
C TRP A 8 14.26 -48.68 -28.76
N ARG A 9 15.33 -49.44 -28.56
CA ARG A 9 15.80 -49.83 -27.22
C ARG A 9 16.26 -48.62 -26.40
N GLY A 10 16.98 -47.69 -27.03
CA GLY A 10 17.40 -46.44 -26.38
C GLY A 10 16.21 -45.54 -26.00
N ALA A 11 15.22 -45.42 -26.88
CA ALA A 11 14.00 -44.66 -26.62
C ALA A 11 13.17 -45.28 -25.48
N LEU A 12 13.08 -46.60 -25.41
CA LEU A 12 12.32 -47.31 -24.37
C LEU A 12 13.03 -47.21 -23.01
N LEU A 13 14.36 -47.31 -22.98
CA LEU A 13 15.16 -47.04 -21.77
C LEU A 13 15.05 -45.59 -21.30
N ALA A 14 15.07 -44.62 -22.22
CA ALA A 14 14.90 -43.21 -21.88
C ALA A 14 13.50 -42.91 -21.33
N LEU A 15 12.46 -43.53 -21.90
CA LEU A 15 11.08 -43.42 -21.41
C LEU A 15 10.94 -44.00 -19.99
N VAL A 16 11.50 -45.19 -19.74
CA VAL A 16 11.44 -45.83 -18.41
C VAL A 16 12.18 -44.98 -17.36
N MET A 17 13.34 -44.42 -17.70
CA MET A 17 14.07 -43.52 -16.80
C MET A 17 13.29 -42.21 -16.54
N ALA A 18 12.62 -41.66 -17.54
CA ALA A 18 11.78 -40.47 -17.38
C ALA A 18 10.56 -40.72 -16.47
N VAL A 19 9.92 -41.90 -16.59
CA VAL A 19 8.80 -42.28 -15.72
C VAL A 19 9.28 -42.54 -14.29
N ALA A 20 10.43 -43.18 -14.10
CA ALA A 20 11.01 -43.42 -12.77
C ALA A 20 11.40 -42.12 -12.05
N ALA A 21 11.85 -41.08 -12.78
CA ALA A 21 12.16 -39.77 -12.21
C ALA A 21 10.92 -38.96 -11.79
N ALA A 22 9.73 -39.30 -12.29
CA ALA A 22 8.49 -38.58 -12.00
C ALA A 22 7.82 -39.00 -10.67
N CYS A 23 8.24 -40.10 -10.06
CA CYS A 23 7.73 -40.56 -8.76
C CYS A 23 8.51 -39.92 -7.60
N THR A 24 8.35 -38.62 -7.38
CA THR A 24 8.80 -38.00 -6.12
C THR A 24 7.72 -38.18 -5.07
N VAL A 25 8.06 -38.86 -3.96
CA VAL A 25 7.17 -38.95 -2.80
C VAL A 25 7.14 -37.58 -2.13
N VAL A 26 5.96 -36.97 -2.09
CA VAL A 26 5.75 -35.73 -1.33
C VAL A 26 5.74 -36.15 0.14
N VAL A 27 6.79 -35.82 0.89
CA VAL A 27 6.75 -35.92 2.35
C VAL A 27 5.93 -34.73 2.83
N ASP A 28 4.63 -34.96 3.10
CA ASP A 28 3.80 -33.99 3.81
C ASP A 28 4.34 -33.88 5.24
N GLU A 29 5.19 -32.90 5.51
CA GLU A 29 5.53 -32.53 6.88
C GLU A 29 4.24 -32.07 7.58
N PRO A 30 3.89 -32.64 8.76
CA PRO A 30 2.76 -32.17 9.54
C PRO A 30 2.95 -30.68 9.85
N ARG A 31 2.02 -29.85 9.39
CA ARG A 31 2.03 -28.42 9.70
C ARG A 31 2.07 -28.26 11.23
N PRO A 32 2.95 -27.39 11.77
CA PRO A 32 2.96 -27.11 13.20
C PRO A 32 1.54 -26.76 13.64
N GLY A 33 1.01 -27.56 14.56
CA GLY A 33 -0.34 -27.38 15.08
C GLY A 33 -0.52 -26.00 15.71
N PRO A 34 -1.77 -25.55 15.91
CA PRO A 34 -2.05 -24.31 16.61
C PRO A 34 -1.33 -24.29 17.96
N ARG A 35 -0.62 -23.18 18.25
CA ARG A 35 0.02 -23.01 19.56
C ARG A 35 -1.04 -23.12 20.66
N PRO A 36 -0.76 -23.85 21.76
CA PRO A 36 -1.70 -23.93 22.87
C PRO A 36 -2.02 -22.52 23.39
N PRO A 37 -3.25 -22.26 23.85
CA PRO A 37 -3.60 -21.00 24.47
C PRO A 37 -2.64 -20.75 25.65
N ARG A 38 -2.12 -19.52 25.77
CA ARG A 38 -1.38 -19.15 26.98
C ARG A 38 -2.34 -19.28 28.18
N PRO A 39 -1.92 -19.87 29.30
CA PRO A 39 -2.71 -19.86 30.53
C PRO A 39 -3.04 -18.40 30.86
N GLY A 40 -4.33 -18.07 30.84
CA GLY A 40 -4.81 -16.77 31.26
C GLY A 40 -4.73 -16.64 32.80
N PRO A 41 -4.77 -15.42 33.35
CA PRO A 41 -4.89 -15.23 34.78
C PRO A 41 -6.18 -15.89 35.31
N GLU A 42 -6.06 -16.70 36.37
CA GLU A 42 -7.21 -17.37 37.01
C GLU A 42 -8.14 -16.37 37.72
N PHE A 43 -7.58 -15.24 38.17
CA PHE A 43 -8.29 -14.20 38.91
C PHE A 43 -8.04 -12.82 38.30
N CYS A 44 -9.13 -12.06 38.15
CA CYS A 44 -9.08 -10.67 37.71
C CYS A 44 -9.59 -9.73 38.80
N THR A 45 -8.97 -8.55 38.89
CA THR A 45 -9.48 -7.46 39.72
C THR A 45 -10.78 -6.92 39.13
N ARG A 46 -11.61 -6.29 39.97
CA ARG A 46 -12.82 -5.57 39.54
C ARG A 46 -12.51 -4.14 39.11
N GLU A 47 -11.24 -3.84 38.83
CA GLU A 47 -10.83 -2.54 38.33
C GLU A 47 -11.43 -2.29 36.95
N TYR A 48 -11.93 -1.08 36.72
CA TYR A 48 -12.48 -0.68 35.44
C TYR A 48 -11.47 0.21 34.72
N ASP A 49 -10.67 -0.41 33.85
CA ASP A 49 -9.74 0.24 32.92
C ASP A 49 -9.96 -0.35 31.52
N PRO A 50 -10.99 0.13 30.79
CA PRO A 50 -11.51 -0.58 29.64
C PRO A 50 -10.48 -0.71 28.52
N VAL A 51 -10.50 -1.83 27.82
CA VAL A 51 -9.59 -2.12 26.69
C VAL A 51 -10.35 -2.67 25.48
N CYS A 52 -9.79 -2.45 24.29
CA CYS A 52 -10.27 -3.07 23.07
C CYS A 52 -9.48 -4.35 22.81
N GLY A 53 -10.15 -5.49 22.89
CA GLY A 53 -9.56 -6.80 22.60
C GLY A 53 -9.91 -7.27 21.19
N ARG A 54 -9.00 -7.99 20.53
CA ARG A 54 -9.22 -8.66 19.24
C ARG A 54 -8.90 -10.16 19.31
N ARG A 55 -9.79 -10.98 18.74
CA ARG A 55 -9.61 -12.43 18.53
C ARG A 55 -10.02 -12.78 17.10
N GLY A 56 -9.05 -13.00 16.21
CA GLY A 56 -9.34 -13.18 14.79
C GLY A 56 -10.01 -11.93 14.18
N PRO A 57 -11.20 -12.06 13.55
CA PRO A 57 -11.99 -10.93 13.05
C PRO A 57 -12.80 -10.21 14.15
N ASP A 58 -13.00 -10.83 15.31
CA ASP A 58 -13.85 -10.30 16.36
C ASP A 58 -13.13 -9.22 17.18
N GLN A 59 -13.79 -8.09 17.39
CA GLN A 59 -13.37 -7.03 18.32
C GLN A 59 -14.43 -6.77 19.38
N ARG A 60 -14.01 -6.70 20.64
CA ARG A 60 -14.88 -6.48 21.80
C ARG A 60 -14.20 -5.64 22.86
N THR A 61 -14.98 -4.77 23.49
CA THR A 61 -14.57 -4.02 24.68
C THR A 61 -14.62 -4.93 25.90
N PHE A 62 -13.56 -4.90 26.72
CA PHE A 62 -13.49 -5.55 28.02
C PHE A 62 -13.35 -4.50 29.12
N ALA A 63 -13.86 -4.79 30.32
CA ALA A 63 -13.81 -3.86 31.44
C ALA A 63 -12.38 -3.62 31.97
N ASN A 64 -11.47 -4.58 31.75
CA ASN A 64 -10.04 -4.42 31.96
C ASN A 64 -9.23 -5.41 31.10
N SER A 65 -7.91 -5.22 31.06
CA SER A 65 -6.95 -6.07 30.36
C SER A 65 -6.99 -7.52 30.81
N CYS A 66 -7.10 -7.77 32.12
CA CYS A 66 -7.17 -9.12 32.67
C CYS A 66 -8.37 -9.90 32.11
N LEU A 67 -9.55 -9.27 32.06
CA LEU A 67 -10.76 -9.89 31.51
C LEU A 67 -10.65 -10.13 30.00
N ALA A 68 -9.91 -9.30 29.26
CA ALA A 68 -9.62 -9.54 27.85
C ALA A 68 -8.74 -10.78 27.66
N ASP A 69 -7.66 -10.88 28.44
CA ASP A 69 -6.73 -12.01 28.40
C ASP A 69 -7.42 -13.32 28.82
N GLN A 70 -8.23 -13.29 29.89
CA GLN A 70 -9.01 -14.44 30.35
C GLN A 70 -10.01 -14.92 29.27
N ALA A 71 -10.59 -14.01 28.50
CA ALA A 71 -11.47 -14.32 27.37
C ALA A 71 -10.71 -14.75 26.08
N GLY A 72 -9.37 -14.75 26.10
CA GLY A 72 -8.55 -15.11 24.95
C GLY A 72 -8.48 -14.03 23.85
N TYR A 73 -8.72 -12.77 24.20
CA TYR A 73 -8.58 -11.62 23.31
C TYR A 73 -7.24 -10.93 23.55
N ARG A 74 -6.55 -10.57 22.47
CA ARG A 74 -5.35 -9.73 22.57
C ARG A 74 -5.78 -8.26 22.61
N VAL A 75 -5.31 -7.51 23.61
CA VAL A 75 -5.52 -6.06 23.67
C VAL A 75 -4.84 -5.37 22.46
N VAL A 76 -5.61 -4.56 21.73
CA VAL A 76 -5.14 -3.81 20.55
C VAL A 76 -5.20 -2.30 20.73
N ASP A 77 -6.04 -1.79 21.64
CA ASP A 77 -6.13 -0.36 21.97
C ASP A 77 -6.53 -0.18 23.44
N ARG A 78 -6.13 0.95 24.03
CA ARG A 78 -6.60 1.38 25.35
C ARG A 78 -7.95 2.06 25.21
N GLY A 79 -8.84 1.85 26.17
CA GLY A 79 -10.23 2.28 26.09
C GLY A 79 -11.11 1.30 25.31
N GLN A 80 -12.36 1.67 25.12
CA GLN A 80 -13.36 0.81 24.48
C GLN A 80 -13.10 0.64 22.98
N CYS A 81 -13.49 -0.50 22.40
CA CYS A 81 -13.46 -0.66 20.95
C CYS A 81 -14.36 0.39 20.29
N ARG A 82 -13.79 1.14 19.35
CA ARG A 82 -14.53 2.08 18.52
C ARG A 82 -15.37 1.28 17.52
N ARG A 83 -16.68 1.15 17.79
CA ARG A 83 -17.61 0.43 16.92
C ARG A 83 -17.97 1.17 15.64
N ASP A 84 -17.65 2.45 15.52
CA ASP A 84 -17.98 3.23 14.34
C ASP A 84 -16.82 4.10 13.85
N PRO A 85 -16.81 4.43 12.54
CA PRO A 85 -16.02 5.52 11.99
C PRO A 85 -16.16 6.75 12.86
N ARG A 86 -15.16 7.64 12.83
CA ARG A 86 -15.24 8.97 13.46
C ARG A 86 -16.67 9.54 13.33
N PRO A 87 -17.24 10.12 14.39
CA PRO A 87 -18.59 10.67 14.34
C PRO A 87 -18.74 11.46 13.04
N GLU A 88 -19.67 11.04 12.18
CA GLU A 88 -19.89 11.75 10.92
C GLU A 88 -20.15 13.21 11.29
N PRO A 89 -19.37 14.15 10.77
CA PRO A 89 -19.63 15.54 11.03
C PRO A 89 -21.03 15.87 10.49
N GLY A 90 -22.01 16.01 11.40
CA GLY A 90 -23.40 16.28 11.02
C GLY A 90 -23.53 17.54 10.17
N PHE A 91 -22.63 18.51 10.36
CA PHE A 91 -22.50 19.70 9.55
C PHE A 91 -21.03 20.05 9.32
N CYS A 92 -20.68 20.32 8.06
CA CYS A 92 -19.39 20.89 7.69
C CYS A 92 -19.55 22.38 7.41
N THR A 93 -18.60 23.17 7.89
CA THR A 93 -18.49 24.58 7.53
C THR A 93 -18.11 24.71 6.05
N ARG A 94 -18.40 25.87 5.44
CA ARG A 94 -17.94 26.22 4.09
C ARG A 94 -16.53 26.82 4.07
N GLU A 95 -15.82 26.69 5.18
CA GLU A 95 -14.43 27.13 5.29
C GLU A 95 -13.57 26.35 4.30
N TYR A 96 -12.70 27.06 3.60
CA TYR A 96 -11.79 26.49 2.62
C TYR A 96 -10.40 26.36 3.26
N ASP A 97 -10.08 25.16 3.71
CA ASP A 97 -8.78 24.74 4.25
C ASP A 97 -8.43 23.37 3.65
N PRO A 98 -7.90 23.35 2.41
CA PRO A 98 -7.88 22.15 1.59
C PRO A 98 -7.01 21.05 2.20
N VAL A 99 -7.43 19.81 2.04
CA VAL A 99 -6.70 18.63 2.53
C VAL A 99 -6.62 17.54 1.47
N CYS A 100 -5.56 16.74 1.53
CA CYS A 100 -5.43 15.54 0.73
C CYS A 100 -5.93 14.33 1.53
N GLY A 101 -7.02 13.72 1.06
CA GLY A 101 -7.57 12.50 1.63
C GLY A 101 -7.14 11.25 0.85
N ARG A 102 -7.06 10.10 1.53
CA ARG A 102 -6.86 8.79 0.90
C ARG A 102 -7.90 7.76 1.35
N ARG A 103 -8.43 6.99 0.39
CA ARG A 103 -9.27 5.80 0.60
C ARG A 103 -8.74 4.65 -0.26
N GLY A 104 -8.13 3.65 0.37
CA GLY A 104 -7.43 2.59 -0.38
C GLY A 104 -6.26 3.17 -1.20
N SER A 105 -6.28 2.95 -2.52
CA SER A 105 -5.32 3.51 -3.48
C SER A 105 -5.72 4.89 -4.02
N GLU A 106 -6.96 5.32 -3.79
CA GLU A 106 -7.48 6.60 -4.29
C GLU A 106 -7.02 7.76 -3.41
N ARG A 107 -6.56 8.85 -4.04
CA ARG A 107 -6.23 10.13 -3.40
C ARG A 107 -7.11 11.22 -3.99
N ARG A 108 -7.69 12.06 -3.14
CA ARG A 108 -8.55 13.16 -3.57
C ARG A 108 -8.39 14.39 -2.68
N THR A 109 -8.40 15.57 -3.29
CA THR A 109 -8.45 16.86 -2.59
C THR A 109 -9.87 17.13 -2.09
N PHE A 110 -9.99 17.57 -0.84
CA PHE A 110 -11.24 18.05 -0.24
C PHE A 110 -11.07 19.49 0.21
N SER A 111 -12.14 20.30 0.10
CA SER A 111 -12.10 21.73 0.46
C SER A 111 -11.86 21.97 1.95
N ASN A 112 -12.15 20.98 2.81
CA ASN A 112 -11.75 20.96 4.21
C ASN A 112 -11.72 19.54 4.77
N SER A 113 -11.12 19.40 5.96
CA SER A 113 -11.01 18.14 6.71
C SER A 113 -12.36 17.50 7.02
N CYS A 114 -13.36 18.32 7.36
CA CYS A 114 -14.72 17.84 7.63
C CYS A 114 -15.33 17.13 6.41
N LEU A 115 -15.19 17.72 5.22
CA LEU A 115 -15.67 17.13 3.97
C LEU A 115 -14.93 15.83 3.62
N ALA A 116 -13.64 15.72 3.96
CA ALA A 116 -12.87 14.50 3.78
C ALA A 116 -13.36 13.38 4.70
N ASP A 117 -13.54 13.68 5.99
CA ASP A 117 -14.03 12.71 6.98
C ASP A 117 -15.45 12.23 6.62
N ARG A 118 -16.36 13.14 6.25
CA ARG A 118 -17.72 12.81 5.81
C ARG A 118 -17.76 11.96 4.53
N ALA A 119 -16.77 12.12 3.66
CA ALA A 119 -16.63 11.29 2.46
C ALA A 119 -15.96 9.93 2.73
N GLY A 120 -15.55 9.65 3.97
CA GLY A 120 -14.86 8.42 4.36
C GLY A 120 -13.39 8.37 3.94
N TYR A 121 -12.75 9.52 3.76
CA TYR A 121 -11.34 9.64 3.41
C TYR A 121 -10.50 9.97 4.65
N ARG A 122 -9.37 9.27 4.81
CA ARG A 122 -8.38 9.64 5.84
C ARG A 122 -7.49 10.76 5.31
N VAL A 123 -7.45 11.89 5.99
CA VAL A 123 -6.49 12.97 5.68
C VAL A 123 -5.06 12.47 5.84
N ILE A 124 -4.25 12.66 4.80
CA ILE A 124 -2.82 12.27 4.77
C ILE A 124 -1.88 13.47 4.72
N SER A 125 -2.33 14.64 4.24
CA SER A 125 -1.58 15.89 4.30
C SER A 125 -2.52 17.09 4.27
N GLY A 126 -2.07 18.21 4.84
CA GLY A 126 -2.66 19.53 4.58
C GLY A 126 -2.35 19.99 3.15
N GLY A 127 -3.22 20.82 2.60
CA GLY A 127 -3.20 21.22 1.20
C GLY A 127 -3.76 20.14 0.27
N GLU A 128 -3.85 20.49 -1.01
CA GLU A 128 -4.40 19.63 -2.04
C GLU A 128 -3.54 18.37 -2.26
N CYS A 129 -4.16 17.29 -2.75
CA CYS A 129 -3.40 16.14 -3.20
C CYS A 129 -2.49 16.53 -4.35
N ARG A 130 -1.21 16.21 -4.21
CA ARG A 130 -0.24 16.26 -5.31
C ARG A 130 -0.61 15.15 -6.29
N SER A 131 -1.51 15.45 -7.22
CA SER A 131 -1.63 14.68 -8.45
C SER A 131 -0.26 14.73 -9.13
N GLY A 132 0.29 13.58 -9.51
CA GLY A 132 1.51 13.58 -10.32
C GLY A 132 1.27 14.40 -11.58
N GLY A 133 1.99 15.53 -11.72
CA GLY A 133 1.85 16.46 -12.84
C GLY A 133 0.98 17.67 -12.49
N GLY A 134 1.61 18.71 -11.93
CA GLY A 134 0.94 19.95 -11.59
C GLY A 134 1.90 21.02 -11.05
N GLY A 135 3.14 21.07 -11.57
CA GLY A 135 3.68 22.40 -11.84
C GLY A 135 2.86 22.91 -13.01
N GLU A 136 2.33 24.13 -12.93
CA GLU A 136 1.66 24.79 -14.05
C GLU A 136 2.36 24.41 -15.35
N GLU A 137 1.71 23.60 -16.18
CA GLU A 137 2.15 23.42 -17.55
C GLU A 137 2.05 24.83 -18.16
N PRO A 138 3.17 25.51 -18.46
CA PRO A 138 3.08 26.88 -18.91
C PRO A 138 2.49 26.82 -20.32
N ARG A 139 1.19 27.06 -20.44
CA ARG A 139 0.51 27.11 -21.74
C ARG A 139 0.99 28.29 -22.60
N PHE A 140 1.66 29.25 -21.96
CA PHE A 140 2.24 30.43 -22.57
C PHE A 140 3.69 30.59 -22.12
N CYS A 141 4.63 30.48 -23.05
CA CYS A 141 6.03 30.79 -22.83
C CYS A 141 6.40 32.14 -23.45
N THR A 142 7.19 32.92 -22.73
CA THR A 142 7.85 34.08 -23.31
C THR A 142 8.89 33.61 -24.34
N ARG A 143 9.20 34.46 -25.32
CA ARG A 143 10.31 34.20 -26.27
C ARG A 143 11.67 34.65 -25.74
N GLU A 144 11.81 34.69 -24.41
CA GLU A 144 13.08 34.98 -23.78
C GLU A 144 14.06 33.83 -24.03
N TYR A 145 15.28 34.17 -24.45
CA TYR A 145 16.32 33.17 -24.69
C TYR A 145 17.23 33.03 -23.47
N ARG A 146 17.03 31.95 -22.71
CA ARG A 146 17.80 31.54 -21.52
C ARG A 146 17.96 30.03 -21.56
N PRO A 147 18.89 29.51 -22.38
CA PRO A 147 18.88 28.12 -22.80
C PRO A 147 19.11 27.17 -21.63
N VAL A 148 18.43 26.02 -21.68
CA VAL A 148 18.57 24.95 -20.68
C VAL A 148 18.78 23.61 -21.37
N CYS A 149 19.50 22.71 -20.72
CA CYS A 149 19.62 21.32 -21.11
C CYS A 149 18.56 20.48 -20.40
N ALA A 150 17.78 19.70 -21.16
CA ALA A 150 16.71 18.89 -20.61
C ALA A 150 16.64 17.50 -21.26
N THR A 151 16.07 16.53 -20.54
CA THR A 151 15.92 15.16 -21.00
C THR A 151 14.47 14.66 -20.96
N SER A 152 14.07 13.90 -21.97
CA SER A 152 12.81 13.17 -22.01
C SER A 152 13.00 11.80 -22.64
N ARG A 153 12.68 10.74 -21.89
CA ARG A 153 12.78 9.33 -22.35
C ARG A 153 14.13 8.98 -23.00
N GLY A 154 15.23 9.49 -22.45
CA GLY A 154 16.58 9.25 -22.95
C GLY A 154 17.06 10.20 -24.05
N ASN A 155 16.19 11.06 -24.60
CA ASN A 155 16.59 12.11 -25.53
C ASN A 155 17.02 13.35 -24.75
N VAL A 156 18.21 13.86 -25.05
CA VAL A 156 18.77 15.08 -24.45
C VAL A 156 18.74 16.19 -25.49
N ARG A 157 18.15 17.34 -25.15
CA ARG A 157 17.97 18.47 -26.06
C ARG A 157 18.10 19.80 -25.32
N THR A 158 18.64 20.78 -26.03
CA THR A 158 18.65 22.19 -25.61
C THR A 158 17.33 22.84 -25.97
N PHE A 159 16.74 23.57 -25.01
CA PHE A 159 15.54 24.38 -25.19
C PHE A 159 15.89 25.87 -25.11
N GLY A 160 15.10 26.73 -25.76
CA GLY A 160 15.32 28.18 -25.74
C GLY A 160 15.18 28.78 -24.34
N ASN A 161 14.30 28.20 -23.53
CA ASN A 161 14.16 28.51 -22.10
C ASN A 161 13.56 27.34 -21.30
N SER A 162 13.57 27.49 -19.98
CA SER A 162 12.99 26.51 -19.03
C SER A 162 11.50 26.28 -19.24
N CYS A 163 10.76 27.31 -19.63
CA CYS A 163 9.32 27.21 -19.93
C CYS A 163 9.06 26.26 -21.10
N GLU A 164 9.77 26.45 -22.23
CA GLU A 164 9.65 25.60 -23.42
C GLU A 164 10.01 24.14 -23.12
N ALA A 165 11.05 23.90 -22.30
CA ALA A 165 11.43 22.55 -21.89
C ALA A 165 10.33 21.85 -21.08
N LEU A 166 9.74 22.55 -20.11
CA LEU A 166 8.68 22.01 -19.26
C LEU A 166 7.38 21.80 -20.05
N ALA A 167 6.98 22.75 -20.90
CA ALA A 167 5.82 22.62 -21.78
C ALA A 167 5.96 21.45 -22.77
N ALA A 168 7.19 21.14 -23.20
CA ALA A 168 7.48 19.98 -24.05
C ALA A 168 7.61 18.65 -23.28
N ASN A 169 7.35 18.62 -21.97
CA ASN A 169 7.52 17.45 -21.10
C ASN A 169 8.97 16.93 -21.04
N TYR A 170 9.94 17.84 -20.99
CA TYR A 170 11.33 17.53 -20.70
C TYR A 170 11.68 17.91 -19.25
N ARG A 171 12.47 17.07 -18.59
CA ARG A 171 13.03 17.34 -17.27
C ARG A 171 14.37 18.06 -17.43
N ILE A 172 14.49 19.26 -16.87
CA ILE A 172 15.72 20.04 -16.89
C ILE A 172 16.82 19.29 -16.11
N ILE A 173 17.99 19.16 -16.72
CA ILE A 173 19.19 18.54 -16.14
C ILE A 173 20.33 19.55 -15.96
N ASP A 174 20.38 20.61 -16.78
CA ASP A 174 21.23 21.78 -16.58
C ASP A 174 20.42 23.07 -16.83
N PRO A 175 20.21 23.92 -15.81
CA PRO A 175 19.46 25.17 -15.96
C PRO A 175 20.31 26.35 -16.46
N ASN A 176 21.63 26.19 -16.59
CA ASN A 176 22.56 27.31 -16.83
C ASN A 176 23.17 27.32 -18.24
N GLY A 177 22.76 26.40 -19.12
CA GLY A 177 23.30 26.34 -20.47
C GLY A 177 22.73 25.22 -21.33
N PRO A 178 23.16 25.16 -22.61
CA PRO A 178 22.77 24.10 -23.52
C PRO A 178 23.38 22.75 -23.15
N CYS A 179 22.76 21.68 -23.65
CA CYS A 179 23.46 20.42 -23.90
C CYS A 179 24.43 20.61 -25.07
#